data_AF-A0A8H4XH04-F1
#
_entry.id   AF-A0A8H4XH04-F1
#
_cell.length_a   1.000
_cell.length_b   1.000
_cell.length_c   1.000
_cell.angle_alpha   90.00
_cell.angle_beta   90.00
_cell.angle_gamma   90.00
#
_symmetry.space_group_name_H-M   'P 1'
#
loop_
_entity.id
_entity.type
_entity.pdbx_description
1 polymer ?
#
loop_
_entity_poly.entity_id
_entity_poly.type
_entity_poly.pdbx_seq_one_letter_code
_entity_poly.pdbx_strand_id
1 'polypeptide(L)'
;MTHHDDPEKILLKLKDAAERADTSALDQGLLEWERVREEDWANVEISDGFSVRHHGLSPKMRALHVPMNAAANHGHREVAARLLRKGCEVPVVSVRHVVHHKHWDLLQLFIDSGWDINSPLEGPKTNSSPIMRHVLASHRQMHLLTAPTEISSGTLNKLADA
;
A
#
# COMPACT_ATOMS: atom_id res chain seq x y z
N MET A 1 13.65 -20.48 32.28
CA MET A 1 13.41 -20.74 30.84
C MET A 1 12.37 -19.73 30.39
N THR A 2 12.80 -18.62 29.80
CA THR A 2 11.89 -17.62 29.26
C THR A 2 11.28 -18.19 27.98
N HIS A 3 9.97 -18.45 27.97
CA HIS A 3 9.22 -18.62 26.74
C HIS A 3 9.39 -17.32 25.94
N HIS A 4 10.34 -17.28 25.00
CA HIS A 4 10.27 -16.27 23.95
C HIS A 4 9.11 -16.69 23.06
N ASP A 5 8.12 -15.79 22.96
CA ASP A 5 7.03 -15.94 22.00
C ASP A 5 7.67 -16.01 20.61
N ASP A 6 7.37 -17.09 19.90
CA ASP A 6 7.94 -17.39 18.59
C ASP A 6 7.49 -16.31 17.58
N PRO A 7 8.41 -15.52 17.00
CA PRO A 7 8.07 -14.39 16.14
C PRO A 7 7.30 -14.84 14.89
N GLU A 8 7.53 -16.05 14.38
CA GLU A 8 6.75 -16.59 13.26
C GLU A 8 5.29 -16.82 13.65
N LYS A 9 5.04 -17.32 14.87
CA LYS A 9 3.67 -17.50 15.37
C LYS A 9 2.98 -16.17 15.59
N ILE A 10 3.69 -15.17 16.09
CA ILE A 10 3.15 -13.81 16.23
C ILE A 10 2.81 -13.24 14.85
N LEU A 11 3.71 -13.38 13.88
CA LEU A 11 3.48 -12.92 12.51
C LEU A 11 2.24 -13.57 11.89
N LEU A 12 2.08 -14.88 12.07
CA LEU A 12 0.92 -15.62 11.60
C LEU A 12 -0.37 -15.15 12.28
N LYS A 13 -0.36 -14.99 13.61
CA LYS A 13 -1.50 -14.44 14.36
C LYS A 13 -1.89 -13.05 13.84
N LEU A 14 -0.92 -12.17 13.63
CA LEU A 14 -1.15 -10.81 13.13
C LEU A 14 -1.74 -10.84 11.71
N LYS A 15 -1.20 -11.70 10.84
CA LYS A 15 -1.70 -11.89 9.47
C LYS A 15 -3.16 -12.36 9.50
N ASP A 16 -3.46 -13.41 10.26
CA ASP A 16 -4.81 -13.97 10.32
C ASP A 16 -5.82 -13.00 10.93
N ALA A 17 -5.41 -12.24 11.95
CA ALA A 17 -6.22 -11.17 12.52
C ALA A 17 -6.49 -10.07 11.50
N ALA A 18 -5.46 -9.70 10.72
CA ALA A 18 -5.59 -8.71 9.67
C ALA A 18 -6.53 -9.18 8.56
N GLU A 19 -6.46 -10.43 8.09
CA GLU A 19 -7.36 -10.99 7.07
C GLU A 19 -8.84 -10.97 7.52
N ARG A 20 -9.08 -11.20 8.82
CA ARG A 20 -10.43 -11.28 9.41
C ARG A 20 -10.99 -9.94 9.92
N ALA A 21 -10.24 -8.85 9.78
CA ALA A 21 -10.55 -7.56 10.43
C ALA A 21 -10.67 -7.63 11.96
N ASP A 22 -10.06 -8.63 12.60
CA ASP A 22 -10.16 -8.83 14.04
C ASP A 22 -9.21 -7.90 14.79
N THR A 23 -9.71 -6.72 15.14
CA THR A 23 -8.92 -5.72 15.85
C THR A 23 -8.51 -6.15 17.27
N SER A 24 -9.27 -7.05 17.91
CA SER A 24 -8.93 -7.53 19.26
C SER A 24 -7.78 -8.53 19.21
N ALA A 25 -7.84 -9.50 18.30
CA ALA A 25 -6.74 -10.43 18.07
C ALA A 25 -5.48 -9.71 17.56
N LEU A 26 -5.66 -8.68 16.71
CA LEU A 26 -4.56 -7.84 16.24
C LEU A 26 -3.89 -7.11 17.40
N ASP A 27 -4.65 -6.44 18.26
CA ASP A 27 -4.10 -5.69 19.41
C ASP A 27 -3.36 -6.64 20.38
N GLN A 28 -3.89 -7.84 20.62
CA GLN A 28 -3.19 -8.86 21.41
C GLN A 28 -1.89 -9.31 20.75
N GLY A 29 -1.91 -9.61 19.45
CA GLY A 29 -0.71 -9.98 18.70
C GLY A 29 0.34 -8.87 18.69
N LEU A 30 -0.09 -7.61 18.65
CA LEU A 30 0.81 -6.45 18.71
C LEU A 30 1.46 -6.29 20.10
N LEU A 31 0.76 -6.65 21.18
CA LEU A 31 1.37 -6.69 22.52
C LEU A 31 2.43 -7.79 22.64
N GLU A 32 2.20 -8.95 22.03
CA GLU A 32 3.22 -10.01 21.94
C GLU A 32 4.41 -9.56 21.08
N TRP A 33 4.14 -8.93 19.93
CA TRP A 33 5.16 -8.36 19.04
C TRP A 33 6.06 -7.35 19.76
N GLU A 34 5.51 -6.50 20.65
CA GLU A 34 6.30 -5.55 21.43
C GLU A 34 7.29 -6.22 22.38
N ARG A 35 6.94 -7.39 22.93
CA ARG A 35 7.77 -8.13 23.90
C ARG A 35 8.96 -8.83 23.26
N VAL A 36 8.84 -9.23 21.99
CA VAL A 36 9.91 -9.93 21.26
C VAL A 36 11.01 -8.95 20.87
N ARG A 37 12.27 -9.32 21.08
CA ARG A 37 13.42 -8.46 20.77
C ARG A 37 13.60 -8.35 19.27
N GLU A 38 14.18 -7.24 18.83
CA GLU A 38 14.48 -7.00 17.41
C GLU A 38 15.28 -8.13 16.77
N GLU A 39 16.22 -8.70 17.52
CA GLU A 39 17.14 -9.77 17.09
C GLU A 39 16.40 -11.04 16.67
N ASP A 40 15.29 -11.36 17.33
CA ASP A 40 14.53 -12.58 17.07
C ASP A 40 13.77 -12.51 15.73
N TRP A 41 13.51 -11.30 15.23
CA TRP A 41 12.86 -11.07 13.93
C TRP A 41 13.82 -11.19 12.74
N ALA A 42 15.14 -11.28 12.97
CA ALA A 42 16.13 -11.23 11.90
C ALA A 42 16.04 -12.42 10.91
N ASN A 43 15.62 -13.59 11.40
CA ASN A 43 15.57 -14.83 10.63
C ASN A 43 14.15 -15.22 10.19
N VAL A 44 13.15 -14.42 10.53
CA VAL A 44 11.76 -14.70 10.14
C VAL A 44 11.64 -14.57 8.62
N GLU A 45 11.19 -15.64 7.98
CA GLU A 45 10.97 -15.64 6.53
C GLU A 45 9.76 -14.77 6.19
N ILE A 46 10.01 -13.53 5.78
CA ILE A 46 9.00 -12.62 5.28
C ILE A 46 8.95 -12.81 3.76
N SER A 47 7.98 -13.60 3.30
CA SER A 47 7.66 -13.67 1.88
C SER A 47 6.90 -12.40 1.45
N ASP A 48 7.61 -11.27 1.37
CA ASP A 48 7.13 -10.11 0.63
C ASP A 48 7.60 -10.25 -0.82
N GLY A 49 6.67 -10.43 -1.75
CA GLY A 49 7.00 -10.72 -3.16
C GLY A 49 7.74 -9.60 -3.90
N PHE A 50 8.25 -8.58 -3.20
CA PHE A 50 8.91 -7.41 -3.77
C PHE A 50 10.07 -6.95 -2.89
N SER A 51 11.28 -7.23 -3.39
CA SER A 51 12.55 -6.71 -2.90
C SER A 51 12.67 -5.21 -3.23
N VAL A 52 11.80 -4.37 -2.66
CA VAL A 52 12.10 -2.94 -2.58
C VAL A 52 13.15 -2.81 -1.49
N ARG A 53 14.20 -2.03 -1.76
CA ARG A 53 15.22 -1.72 -0.77
C ARG A 53 14.54 -0.98 0.38
N HIS A 54 14.18 -1.71 1.42
CA HIS A 54 13.69 -1.19 2.70
C HIS A 54 14.84 -0.51 3.42
N HIS A 55 15.33 0.61 2.85
CA HIS A 55 16.54 1.29 3.30
C HIS A 55 16.36 1.77 4.73
N GLY A 56 16.84 0.98 5.69
CA GLY A 56 16.89 1.32 7.11
C GLY A 56 15.78 0.74 7.99
N LEU A 57 14.81 -0.01 7.44
CA LEU A 57 13.80 -0.67 8.29
C LEU A 57 14.41 -1.87 9.02
N SER A 58 14.12 -1.97 10.30
CA SER A 58 14.50 -3.12 11.12
C SER A 58 13.70 -4.38 10.71
N PRO A 59 14.26 -5.60 10.84
CA PRO A 59 13.53 -6.85 10.55
C PRO A 59 12.15 -6.93 11.21
N LYS A 60 12.04 -6.48 12.47
CA LYS A 60 10.78 -6.43 13.22
C LYS A 60 9.77 -5.48 12.61
N MET A 61 10.21 -4.33 12.12
CA MET A 61 9.32 -3.37 11.44
C MET A 61 8.86 -3.89 10.09
N ARG A 62 9.75 -4.53 9.32
CA ARG A 62 9.38 -5.18 8.06
C ARG A 62 8.34 -6.28 8.25
N ALA A 63 8.35 -6.96 9.39
CA ALA A 63 7.35 -7.99 9.68
C ALA A 63 5.91 -7.44 9.69
N LEU A 64 5.70 -6.16 10.05
CA LEU A 64 4.37 -5.54 10.01
C LEU A 64 3.84 -5.34 8.58
N HIS A 65 4.67 -5.44 7.54
CA HIS A 65 4.20 -5.40 6.16
C HIS A 65 3.32 -6.59 5.80
N VAL A 66 3.51 -7.76 6.44
CA VAL A 66 2.71 -8.95 6.18
C VAL A 66 1.24 -8.74 6.57
N PRO A 67 0.90 -8.38 7.82
CA PRO A 67 -0.48 -8.06 8.16
C PRO A 67 -0.99 -6.80 7.44
N MET A 68 -0.13 -5.84 7.09
CA MET A 68 -0.55 -4.67 6.30
C MET A 68 -1.02 -5.07 4.90
N ASN A 69 -0.26 -5.92 4.21
CA ASN A 69 -0.64 -6.45 2.89
C ASN A 69 -1.96 -7.23 2.97
N ALA A 70 -2.14 -8.04 4.02
CA ALA A 70 -3.40 -8.76 4.25
C ALA A 70 -4.58 -7.81 4.47
N ALA A 71 -4.43 -6.77 5.29
CA ALA A 71 -5.45 -5.76 5.51
C ALA A 71 -5.78 -4.99 4.23
N ALA A 72 -4.74 -4.58 3.48
CA ALA A 72 -4.85 -3.87 2.22
C ALA A 72 -5.54 -4.70 1.12
N ASN A 73 -5.29 -6.01 1.07
CA ASN A 73 -5.94 -6.91 0.12
C ASN A 73 -7.45 -7.07 0.34
N HIS A 74 -7.91 -6.86 1.57
CA HIS A 74 -9.32 -7.02 1.95
C HIS A 74 -10.02 -5.69 2.29
N GLY A 75 -9.29 -4.57 2.29
CA GLY A 75 -9.85 -3.24 2.56
C GLY A 75 -10.06 -2.92 4.05
N HIS A 76 -9.36 -3.60 4.95
CA HIS A 76 -9.57 -3.48 6.39
C HIS A 76 -8.89 -2.23 6.96
N ARG A 77 -9.56 -1.10 6.81
CA ARG A 77 -9.04 0.23 7.15
C ARG A 77 -8.60 0.39 8.61
N GLU A 78 -9.39 -0.11 9.56
CA GLU A 78 -9.11 0.02 10.99
C GLU A 78 -7.87 -0.78 11.41
N VAL A 79 -7.66 -1.95 10.81
CA VAL A 79 -6.45 -2.77 10.99
C VAL A 79 -5.24 -2.02 10.46
N ALA A 80 -5.32 -1.51 9.23
CA ALA A 80 -4.24 -0.73 8.64
C ALA A 80 -3.88 0.51 9.49
N ALA A 81 -4.88 1.24 9.99
CA ALA A 81 -4.67 2.39 10.87
C ALA A 81 -3.92 2.03 12.16
N ARG A 82 -4.17 0.84 12.73
CA ARG A 82 -3.46 0.34 13.92
C ARG A 82 -2.01 0.01 13.61
N LEU A 83 -1.76 -0.65 12.48
CA LEU A 83 -0.41 -0.98 12.04
C LEU A 83 0.43 0.28 11.75
N LEU A 84 -0.14 1.29 11.08
CA LEU A 84 0.51 2.58 10.85
C LEU A 84 0.90 3.27 12.18
N ARG A 85 0.03 3.22 13.20
CA ARG A 85 0.35 3.76 14.54
C ARG A 85 1.50 3.04 15.25
N LYS A 86 1.79 1.79 14.87
CA LYS A 86 2.98 1.05 15.36
C LYS A 86 4.25 1.40 14.58
N GLY A 87 4.19 2.34 13.66
CA GLY A 87 5.32 2.78 12.84
C GLY A 87 5.50 1.96 11.56
N CYS A 88 4.54 1.08 11.22
CA CYS A 88 4.57 0.37 9.94
C CYS A 88 4.55 1.41 8.82
N GLU A 89 5.57 1.41 7.97
CA GLU A 89 5.55 2.19 6.74
C GLU A 89 4.53 1.58 5.76
N VAL A 90 4.01 2.39 4.83
CA VAL A 90 3.07 1.92 3.81
C VAL A 90 3.85 1.15 2.74
N PRO A 91 3.72 -0.19 2.63
CA PRO A 91 4.47 -0.93 1.63
C PRO A 91 3.81 -0.75 0.26
N VAL A 92 4.65 -0.69 -0.77
CA VAL A 92 4.26 -0.61 -2.19
C VAL A 92 3.20 -1.67 -2.56
N VAL A 93 3.38 -2.89 -2.06
CA VAL A 93 2.47 -4.02 -2.30
C VAL A 93 1.06 -3.75 -1.75
N SER A 94 0.95 -3.16 -0.56
CA SER A 94 -0.34 -2.77 0.01
C SER A 94 -1.07 -1.74 -0.83
N VAL A 95 -0.36 -0.72 -1.34
CA VAL A 95 -0.95 0.28 -2.24
C VAL A 95 -1.50 -0.37 -3.51
N ARG A 96 -0.78 -1.33 -4.08
CA ARG A 96 -1.25 -2.08 -5.25
C ARG A 96 -2.56 -2.79 -4.96
N HIS A 97 -2.65 -3.51 -3.84
CA HIS A 97 -3.87 -4.17 -3.41
C HIS A 97 -5.03 -3.18 -3.27
N VAL A 98 -4.81 -2.09 -2.52
CA VAL A 98 -5.80 -1.03 -2.29
C VAL A 98 -6.35 -0.47 -3.61
N VAL A 99 -5.48 -0.13 -4.56
CA VAL A 99 -5.88 0.44 -5.85
C VAL A 99 -6.55 -0.62 -6.75
N HIS A 100 -6.06 -1.85 -6.75
CA HIS A 100 -6.63 -2.95 -7.53
C HIS A 100 -8.05 -3.29 -7.08
N HIS A 101 -8.27 -3.36 -5.76
CA HIS A 101 -9.55 -3.68 -5.15
C HIS A 101 -10.43 -2.45 -4.85
N LYS A 102 -9.97 -1.24 -5.19
CA LYS A 102 -10.71 0.02 -5.08
C LYS A 102 -11.08 0.40 -3.64
N HIS A 103 -10.21 0.10 -2.68
CA HIS A 103 -10.38 0.47 -1.27
C HIS A 103 -9.98 1.95 -1.03
N TRP A 104 -10.76 2.88 -1.59
CA TRP A 104 -10.40 4.31 -1.63
C TRP A 104 -10.28 4.96 -0.26
N ASP A 105 -11.08 4.51 0.70
CA ASP A 105 -11.03 4.91 2.10
C ASP A 105 -9.70 4.53 2.78
N LEU A 106 -9.15 3.37 2.42
CA LEU A 106 -7.84 2.91 2.85
C LEU A 106 -6.71 3.61 2.08
N LEU A 107 -6.90 3.91 0.78
CA LEU A 107 -5.94 4.73 0.03
C LEU A 107 -5.80 6.12 0.65
N GLN A 108 -6.93 6.74 1.01
CA GLN A 108 -6.95 8.03 1.68
C GLN A 108 -6.20 7.96 3.01
N LEU A 109 -6.41 6.91 3.81
CA LEU A 109 -5.66 6.69 5.05
C LEU A 109 -4.13 6.63 4.80
N PHE A 110 -3.68 5.95 3.73
CA PHE A 110 -2.26 5.90 3.40
C PHE A 110 -1.71 7.28 3.03
N ILE A 111 -2.42 8.06 2.22
CA ILE A 111 -2.04 9.43 1.86
C ILE A 111 -1.99 10.32 3.12
N ASP A 112 -3.01 10.24 3.97
CA ASP A 112 -3.08 10.99 5.23
C ASP A 112 -1.94 10.61 6.19
N SER A 113 -1.45 9.36 6.13
CA SER A 113 -0.27 8.92 6.89
C SER A 113 1.08 9.32 6.29
N GLY A 114 1.07 10.10 5.20
CA GLY A 114 2.27 10.63 4.56
C GLY A 114 2.83 9.78 3.43
N TRP A 115 2.06 8.81 2.91
CA TRP A 115 2.47 8.09 1.71
C TRP A 115 2.45 9.02 0.50
N ASP A 116 3.60 9.16 -0.17
CA ASP A 116 3.73 10.03 -1.34
C ASP A 116 3.13 9.37 -2.58
N ILE A 117 2.02 9.94 -3.06
CA ILE A 117 1.30 9.53 -4.26
C ILE A 117 2.15 9.59 -5.54
N ASN A 118 3.20 10.40 -5.55
CA ASN A 118 4.10 10.56 -6.69
C ASN A 118 5.29 9.60 -6.65
N SER A 119 5.45 8.83 -5.57
CA SER A 119 6.56 7.90 -5.44
C SER A 119 6.44 6.76 -6.46
N PRO A 120 7.52 6.46 -7.21
CA PRO A 120 7.52 5.38 -8.18
C PRO A 120 7.41 4.04 -7.45
N LEU A 121 6.34 3.29 -7.73
CA LEU A 121 6.11 1.98 -7.11
C LEU A 121 7.01 0.87 -7.70
N GLU A 122 7.61 1.07 -8.87
CA GLU A 122 8.42 0.05 -9.57
C GLU A 122 9.65 0.68 -10.27
N GLY A 123 10.64 1.11 -9.48
CA GLY A 123 11.96 1.51 -9.97
C GLY A 123 11.98 2.62 -11.04
N PRO A 124 13.16 2.98 -11.57
CA PRO A 124 13.29 4.08 -12.53
C PRO A 124 12.75 3.76 -13.94
N LYS A 125 12.32 2.52 -14.22
CA LYS A 125 11.97 2.06 -15.58
C LYS A 125 10.48 1.88 -15.84
N THR A 126 9.63 1.98 -14.80
CA THR A 126 8.18 1.96 -15.00
C THR A 126 7.61 3.23 -14.35
N ASN A 127 7.09 4.14 -15.17
CA ASN A 127 6.38 5.34 -14.71
C ASN A 127 4.97 5.01 -14.20
N SER A 128 4.74 3.75 -13.85
CA SER A 128 3.41 3.18 -13.66
C SER A 128 3.03 3.29 -12.20
N SER A 129 2.66 4.48 -11.75
CA SER A 129 1.84 4.59 -10.54
C SER A 129 0.60 3.68 -10.74
N PRO A 130 0.30 2.73 -9.83
CA PRO A 130 -0.93 1.94 -9.82
C PRO A 130 -2.16 2.82 -9.94
N ILE A 131 -2.14 4.02 -9.35
CA ILE A 131 -3.20 5.02 -9.52
C ILE A 131 -3.25 5.46 -10.98
N MET A 132 -2.11 5.78 -11.61
CA MET A 132 -2.07 6.09 -13.05
C MET A 132 -2.55 4.91 -13.90
N ARG A 133 -2.19 3.66 -13.58
CA ARG A 133 -2.67 2.46 -14.29
C ARG A 133 -4.17 2.27 -14.10
N HIS A 134 -4.69 2.51 -12.90
CA HIS A 134 -6.11 2.44 -12.59
C HIS A 134 -6.91 3.54 -13.30
N VAL A 135 -6.40 4.77 -13.29
CA VAL A 135 -6.95 5.92 -14.01
C VAL A 135 -6.94 5.65 -15.52
N LEU A 136 -5.82 5.15 -16.07
CA LEU A 136 -5.68 4.77 -17.48
C LEU A 136 -6.57 3.57 -17.88
N ALA A 137 -6.75 2.58 -17.00
CA ALA A 137 -7.64 1.45 -17.24
C ALA A 137 -9.12 1.87 -17.18
N SER A 138 -9.47 2.78 -16.28
CA SER A 138 -10.80 3.41 -16.21
C SER A 138 -11.05 4.30 -17.45
N HIS A 139 -9.99 4.88 -18.01
CA HIS A 139 -9.96 5.60 -19.28
C HIS A 139 -10.16 4.74 -20.54
N ARG A 140 -10.46 3.43 -20.46
CA ARG A 140 -11.20 2.78 -21.57
C ARG A 140 -12.63 3.35 -21.75
N GLN A 141 -13.05 4.28 -20.88
CA GLN A 141 -14.18 5.20 -21.05
C GLN A 141 -13.77 6.63 -21.52
N MET A 142 -12.58 6.82 -22.11
CA MET A 142 -12.03 8.11 -22.56
C MET A 142 -12.80 8.84 -23.66
N HIS A 143 -13.79 8.21 -24.30
CA HIS A 143 -14.61 8.90 -25.29
C HIS A 143 -15.41 10.08 -24.70
N LEU A 144 -15.58 10.15 -23.36
CA LEU A 144 -16.30 11.24 -22.69
C LEU A 144 -15.44 12.45 -22.30
N LEU A 145 -14.10 12.34 -22.27
CA LEU A 145 -13.20 13.46 -21.90
C LEU A 145 -12.48 14.09 -23.09
N THR A 146 -12.58 13.49 -24.28
CA THR A 146 -12.03 14.05 -25.54
C THR A 146 -13.09 14.69 -26.43
N ALA A 147 -14.29 15.01 -25.93
CA ALA A 147 -15.20 15.86 -26.68
C ALA A 147 -14.48 17.21 -26.92
N PRO A 148 -14.13 17.55 -28.17
CA PRO A 148 -13.47 18.82 -28.44
C PRO A 148 -14.45 19.91 -28.04
N THR A 149 -14.02 20.86 -27.21
CA THR A 149 -14.71 22.15 -27.14
C THR A 149 -14.70 22.69 -28.56
N GLU A 150 -15.89 22.86 -29.14
CA GLU A 150 -16.07 23.38 -30.49
C GLU A 150 -15.33 24.73 -30.60
N ILE A 151 -14.14 24.73 -31.19
CA ILE A 151 -13.63 25.93 -31.83
C ILE A 151 -14.32 25.93 -33.18
N SER A 152 -15.41 26.69 -33.25
CA SER A 152 -16.11 27.02 -34.49
C SER A 152 -15.09 27.29 -35.61
N SER A 153 -15.20 26.52 -36.68
CA SER A 153 -14.31 26.44 -37.86
C SER A 153 -14.22 27.73 -38.69
N GLY A 154 -14.55 28.89 -38.13
CA GLY A 154 -14.67 30.16 -38.84
C GLY A 154 -13.48 31.13 -38.74
N THR A 155 -12.47 30.89 -37.88
CA THR A 155 -11.51 31.99 -37.53
C THR A 155 -10.03 31.71 -37.79
N LEU A 156 -9.64 30.59 -38.41
CA LEU A 156 -8.22 30.26 -38.65
C LEU A 156 -7.75 30.29 -40.12
N ASN A 157 -8.47 30.98 -41.02
CA ASN A 157 -8.07 31.15 -42.42
C ASN A 157 -7.50 32.55 -42.76
N LYS A 158 -6.64 33.14 -41.91
CA LYS A 158 -6.02 34.44 -42.23
C LYS A 158 -4.51 34.62 -42.01
N LEU A 159 -3.73 33.59 -41.68
CA LEU A 159 -2.30 33.79 -41.38
C LEU A 159 -1.38 32.68 -41.94
N ALA A 160 -1.63 32.21 -43.17
CA ALA A 160 -0.72 31.28 -43.84
C ALA A 160 -0.63 31.47 -45.36
N ASP A 161 -0.70 32.71 -45.85
CA ASP A 161 -0.26 33.08 -47.21
C ASP A 161 0.51 34.42 -47.14
N ALA A 162 1.70 34.36 -46.54
CA ALA A 162 2.79 35.32 -46.73
C ALA A 162 3.99 34.57 -47.33
#